data_AF-A0A5S4T4U1-F1
#
_entry.id   AF-A0A5S4T4U1-F1
#
_cell.length_a   1.000
_cell.length_b   1.000
_cell.length_c   1.000
_cell.angle_alpha   90.00
_cell.angle_beta   90.00
_cell.angle_gamma   90.00
#
_symmetry.space_group_name_H-M   'P 1'
#
loop_
_entity.id
_entity.type
_entity.pdbx_description
1 polymer ?
#
loop_
_entity_poly.entity_id
_entity_poly.type
_entity_poly.pdbx_seq_one_letter_code
_entity_poly.pdbx_strand_id
1 'polypeptide(L)'
;TLEYLTQFADITVYFATSNIHPKDEYHRRAYVTQQFVSEFNAKTGNTVQFLEADYVPNEYVRQVRGLEEEPEGGDRCRVCFDYRLDKTAQKAVELGFDYFASALTISPHKNSQTINDVGIDVQKVYTTKYLPSDFKKNNGYRRSVEMCEEYDIYRQCYCGC
;
A
#
# COMPACT_ATOMS: atom_id res chain seq x y z
N THR A 1 4.85 -11.23 4.39
CA THR A 1 5.44 -10.82 3.10
C THR A 1 4.61 -11.39 1.98
N LEU A 2 4.83 -10.99 0.72
CA LEU A 2 4.10 -11.55 -0.42
C LEU A 2 4.26 -13.07 -0.49
N GLU A 3 5.48 -13.58 -0.28
CA GLU A 3 5.82 -15.02 -0.19
C GLU A 3 4.97 -15.81 0.82
N TYR A 4 4.58 -15.17 1.92
CA TYR A 4 3.75 -15.81 2.95
C TYR A 4 2.28 -15.76 2.56
N LEU A 5 1.79 -14.60 2.11
CA LEU A 5 0.37 -14.40 1.82
C LEU A 5 -0.11 -15.27 0.66
N THR A 6 0.71 -15.47 -0.37
CA THR A 6 0.36 -16.29 -1.53
C THR A 6 0.19 -17.77 -1.22
N GLN A 7 0.60 -18.24 -0.04
CA GLN A 7 0.35 -19.62 0.41
C GLN A 7 -1.09 -19.82 0.91
N PHE A 8 -1.82 -18.73 1.19
CA PHE A 8 -3.13 -18.78 1.85
C PHE A 8 -4.23 -18.03 1.11
N ALA A 9 -3.88 -17.20 0.12
CA ALA A 9 -4.85 -16.36 -0.58
C ALA A 9 -4.39 -16.01 -2.01
N ASP A 10 -5.38 -15.74 -2.87
CA ASP A 10 -5.17 -15.10 -4.16
C ASP A 10 -4.90 -13.60 -3.94
N ILE A 11 -3.76 -13.11 -4.43
CA ILE A 11 -3.27 -11.76 -4.12
C ILE A 11 -3.34 -10.87 -5.35
N THR A 12 -3.88 -9.67 -5.16
CA THR A 12 -3.75 -8.55 -6.10
C THR A 12 -3.07 -7.37 -5.39
N VAL A 13 -2.00 -6.86 -5.98
CA VAL A 13 -1.33 -5.64 -5.54
C VAL A 13 -1.98 -4.45 -6.25
N TYR A 14 -2.65 -3.60 -5.46
CA TYR A 14 -3.29 -2.39 -5.96
C TYR A 14 -2.47 -1.14 -5.64
N PHE A 15 -1.97 -0.46 -6.67
CA PHE A 15 -1.15 0.75 -6.56
C PHE A 15 -2.00 2.02 -6.72
N ALA A 16 -2.58 2.47 -5.60
CA ALA A 16 -3.54 3.59 -5.54
C ALA A 16 -3.01 4.83 -4.79
N THR A 17 -1.76 5.21 -5.05
CA THR A 17 -1.05 6.24 -4.28
C THR A 17 -0.94 7.58 -5.00
N SER A 18 -2.08 8.19 -5.34
CA SER A 18 -2.14 9.53 -5.96
C SER A 18 -1.55 10.66 -5.10
N ASN A 19 -1.27 10.38 -3.83
CA ASN A 19 -0.54 11.28 -2.94
C ASN A 19 0.94 11.43 -3.34
N ILE A 20 1.51 10.53 -4.15
CA ILE A 20 2.92 10.59 -4.53
C ILE A 20 3.16 11.76 -5.47
N HIS A 21 4.12 12.62 -5.13
CA HIS A 21 4.54 13.74 -5.96
C HIS A 21 6.08 13.76 -6.10
N PRO A 22 6.63 14.14 -7.27
CA PRO A 22 5.95 14.53 -8.51
C PRO A 22 5.36 13.33 -9.28
N LYS A 23 4.60 13.61 -10.35
CA LYS A 23 3.96 12.59 -11.21
C LYS A 23 4.93 11.52 -11.71
N ASP A 24 6.16 11.91 -12.06
CA ASP A 24 7.17 10.97 -12.53
C ASP A 24 7.57 9.95 -11.45
N GLU A 25 7.57 10.37 -10.18
CA GLU A 25 7.84 9.47 -9.06
C GLU A 25 6.71 8.47 -8.84
N TYR A 26 5.45 8.89 -9.05
CA TYR A 26 4.30 7.99 -9.04
C TYR A 26 4.47 6.89 -10.08
N HIS A 27 4.71 7.27 -11.34
CA HIS A 27 4.84 6.31 -12.44
C HIS A 27 6.07 5.41 -12.28
N ARG A 28 7.19 5.95 -11.80
CA ARG A 28 8.38 5.15 -11.49
C ARG A 28 8.07 4.06 -10.46
N ARG A 29 7.41 4.43 -9.35
CA ARG A 29 7.08 3.47 -8.28
C ARG A 29 6.03 2.46 -8.72
N ALA A 30 5.04 2.87 -9.51
CA ALA A 30 4.07 1.96 -10.10
C ALA A 30 4.75 0.93 -11.01
N TYR A 31 5.61 1.40 -11.92
CA TYR A 31 6.36 0.56 -12.84
C TYR A 31 7.26 -0.45 -12.11
N VAL A 32 8.05 0.01 -11.14
CA VAL A 32 8.93 -0.88 -10.34
C VAL A 32 8.10 -1.92 -9.58
N THR A 33 6.94 -1.54 -9.04
CA THR A 33 6.04 -2.49 -8.36
C THR A 33 5.49 -3.53 -9.33
N GLN A 34 5.10 -3.12 -10.53
CA GLN A 34 4.63 -4.03 -11.58
C GLN A 34 5.73 -5.02 -12.00
N GLN A 35 6.96 -4.53 -12.23
CA GLN A 35 8.10 -5.38 -12.57
C GLN A 35 8.39 -6.39 -11.46
N PHE A 36 8.40 -5.94 -10.20
CA PHE A 36 8.56 -6.81 -9.04
C PHE A 36 7.52 -7.94 -9.01
N VAL A 37 6.24 -7.62 -9.20
CA VAL A 37 5.17 -8.64 -9.23
C VAL A 37 5.39 -9.64 -10.37
N SER A 38 5.76 -9.17 -11.56
CA SER A 38 6.05 -10.02 -12.71
C SER A 38 7.21 -10.98 -12.44
N GLU A 39 8.34 -10.46 -11.94
CA GLU A 39 9.51 -11.28 -11.61
C GLU A 39 9.25 -12.24 -10.46
N PHE A 40 8.51 -11.80 -9.44
CA PHE A 40 8.13 -12.64 -8.31
C PHE A 40 7.34 -13.86 -8.80
N ASN A 41 6.34 -13.65 -9.65
CA ASN A 41 5.58 -14.74 -10.25
C ASN A 41 6.47 -15.67 -11.09
N ALA A 42 7.34 -15.12 -11.93
CA ALA A 42 8.24 -15.92 -12.77
C ALA A 42 9.21 -16.79 -11.96
N LYS A 43 9.75 -16.26 -10.86
CA LYS A 43 10.70 -17.00 -9.99
C LYS A 43 10.02 -18.04 -9.11
N THR A 44 8.78 -17.78 -8.66
CA THR A 44 8.11 -18.61 -7.65
C THR A 44 7.01 -19.52 -8.18
N GLY A 45 6.55 -19.29 -9.42
CA GLY A 45 5.37 -19.96 -9.98
C GLY A 45 4.03 -19.47 -9.42
N ASN A 46 4.02 -18.39 -8.62
CA ASN A 46 2.80 -17.77 -8.11
C ASN A 46 2.06 -16.96 -9.19
N THR A 47 0.83 -16.56 -8.90
CA THR A 47 -0.04 -15.79 -9.82
C THR A 47 -0.59 -14.53 -9.15
N VAL A 48 0.31 -13.67 -8.66
CA VAL A 48 -0.06 -12.37 -8.08
C VAL A 48 -0.43 -11.40 -9.20
N GLN A 49 -1.58 -10.73 -9.07
CA GLN A 49 -2.01 -9.69 -10.03
C GLN A 49 -1.50 -8.31 -9.61
N PHE A 50 -1.34 -7.41 -10.57
CA PHE A 50 -1.03 -6.00 -10.34
C PHE A 50 -2.08 -5.10 -10.98
N LEU A 51 -2.58 -4.12 -10.23
CA LEU A 51 -3.52 -3.11 -10.69
C LEU A 51 -2.99 -1.72 -10.32
N GLU A 52 -2.99 -0.80 -11.27
CA GLU A 52 -2.66 0.62 -11.05
C GLU A 52 -3.95 1.45 -11.07
N ALA A 53 -4.09 2.39 -10.14
CA ALA A 53 -5.19 3.35 -10.15
C ALA A 53 -4.87 4.56 -11.01
N ASP A 54 -5.88 5.35 -11.41
CA ASP A 54 -5.62 6.64 -12.04
C ASP A 54 -4.86 7.58 -11.10
N TYR A 55 -3.89 8.33 -11.65
CA TYR A 55 -3.15 9.36 -10.93
C TYR A 55 -3.97 10.65 -10.85
N VAL A 56 -4.70 10.83 -9.74
CA VAL A 56 -5.60 11.97 -9.50
C VAL A 56 -5.17 12.75 -8.25
N PRO A 57 -4.03 13.47 -8.28
CA PRO A 57 -3.46 14.13 -7.11
C PRO A 57 -4.38 15.22 -6.51
N ASN A 58 -5.21 15.86 -7.34
CA ASN A 58 -6.16 16.89 -6.89
C ASN A 58 -7.20 16.36 -5.88
N GLU A 59 -7.53 15.07 -5.91
CA GLU A 59 -8.38 14.47 -4.87
C GLU A 59 -7.67 14.46 -3.53
N TYR A 60 -6.42 13.99 -3.50
CA TYR A 60 -5.61 13.94 -2.29
C TYR A 60 -5.37 15.35 -1.73
N VAL A 61 -4.98 16.31 -2.58
CA VAL A 61 -4.74 17.71 -2.17
C VAL A 61 -5.99 18.32 -1.50
N ARG A 62 -7.19 18.00 -1.99
CA ARG A 62 -8.44 18.46 -1.35
C ARG A 62 -8.66 17.85 0.03
N GLN A 63 -8.30 16.58 0.23
CA GLN A 63 -8.46 15.89 1.52
C GLN A 63 -7.51 16.43 2.59
N VAL A 64 -6.28 16.79 2.22
CA VAL A 64 -5.26 17.27 3.19
C VAL A 64 -5.22 18.79 3.36
N ARG A 65 -6.20 19.51 2.82
CA ARG A 65 -6.24 20.98 2.89
C ARG A 65 -6.29 21.46 4.34
N GLY A 66 -5.40 22.36 4.70
CA GLY A 66 -5.22 22.85 6.07
C GLY A 66 -4.29 21.99 6.94
N LEU A 67 -3.75 20.89 6.41
CA LEU A 67 -2.79 20.00 7.07
C LEU A 67 -1.46 19.93 6.30
N GLU A 68 -1.20 20.88 5.39
CA GLU A 68 -0.04 20.83 4.48
C GLU A 68 1.29 20.87 5.23
N GLU A 69 1.34 21.63 6.32
CA GLU A 69 2.53 21.84 7.16
C GLU A 69 2.69 20.80 8.27
N GLU A 70 1.76 19.84 8.39
CA GLU A 70 1.85 18.79 9.41
C GLU A 70 3.08 17.90 9.17
N PRO A 71 3.88 17.60 10.21
CA PRO A 71 5.05 16.75 10.06
C PRO A 71 4.66 15.31 9.68
N GLU A 72 5.62 14.54 9.18
CA GLU A 72 5.42 13.10 8.99
C GLU A 72 5.09 12.44 10.34
N GLY A 73 4.02 11.64 10.37
CA GLY A 73 3.48 11.05 11.59
C GLY A 73 2.41 11.91 12.29
N GLY A 74 2.21 13.16 11.86
CA GLY A 74 1.13 14.04 12.32
C GLY A 74 -0.23 13.75 11.69
N ASP A 75 -1.17 14.67 11.83
CA ASP A 75 -2.60 14.45 11.49
C ASP A 75 -2.81 14.18 10.00
N ARG A 76 -1.99 14.80 9.14
CA ARG A 76 -2.00 14.54 7.68
C ARG A 76 -1.79 13.07 7.35
N CYS A 77 -0.99 12.33 8.12
CA CYS A 77 -0.76 10.90 7.86
C CYS A 77 -2.04 10.08 8.05
N ARG A 78 -2.88 10.41 9.03
CA ARG A 78 -4.15 9.72 9.24
C ARG A 78 -5.09 9.91 8.05
N VAL A 79 -5.20 11.15 7.54
CA VAL A 79 -5.99 11.46 6.34
C VAL A 79 -5.43 10.74 5.10
N CYS A 80 -4.10 10.67 4.96
CA CYS A 80 -3.46 9.94 3.87
C CYS A 80 -3.73 8.43 3.93
N PHE A 81 -3.73 7.82 5.12
CA PHE A 81 -4.09 6.41 5.27
C PHE A 81 -5.56 6.16 4.94
N ASP A 82 -6.44 7.03 5.41
CA ASP A 82 -7.89 6.96 5.17
C ASP A 82 -8.18 7.01 3.67
N TYR A 83 -7.67 8.03 2.97
CA TYR A 83 -7.78 8.18 1.51
C TYR A 83 -7.34 6.92 0.75
N ARG A 84 -6.19 6.33 1.14
CA ARG A 84 -5.63 5.16 0.45
C ARG A 84 -6.42 3.88 0.74
N LEU A 85 -6.84 3.70 1.99
CA LEU A 85 -7.58 2.52 2.43
C LEU A 85 -9.02 2.55 1.91
N ASP A 86 -9.66 3.72 1.88
CA ASP A 86 -10.98 3.92 1.28
C ASP A 86 -10.99 3.53 -0.22
N LYS A 87 -10.03 4.05 -1.00
CA LYS A 87 -9.86 3.64 -2.40
C LYS A 87 -9.62 2.14 -2.58
N THR A 88 -8.86 1.54 -1.67
CA THR A 88 -8.57 0.10 -1.72
C THR A 88 -9.81 -0.72 -1.39
N ALA A 89 -10.58 -0.33 -0.37
CA ALA A 89 -11.81 -0.98 0.02
C ALA A 89 -12.89 -0.86 -1.07
N GLN A 90 -13.02 0.32 -1.69
CA GLN A 90 -13.92 0.52 -2.83
C GLN A 90 -13.56 -0.42 -3.99
N LYS A 91 -12.28 -0.50 -4.38
CA LYS A 91 -11.82 -1.39 -5.45
C LYS A 91 -11.98 -2.87 -5.08
N ALA A 92 -11.78 -3.22 -3.81
CA ALA A 92 -11.98 -4.56 -3.30
C ALA A 92 -13.45 -5.00 -3.42
N VAL A 93 -14.41 -4.13 -3.10
CA VAL A 93 -15.85 -4.40 -3.30
C VAL A 93 -16.18 -4.55 -4.79
N GLU A 94 -15.70 -3.64 -5.63
CA GLU A 94 -15.94 -3.66 -7.09
C GLU A 94 -15.50 -4.98 -7.73
N LEU A 95 -14.36 -5.53 -7.28
CA LEU A 95 -13.77 -6.75 -7.82
C LEU A 95 -14.12 -8.01 -7.02
N GLY A 96 -14.91 -7.89 -5.95
CA GLY A 96 -15.39 -9.03 -5.15
C GLY A 96 -14.35 -9.66 -4.22
N PHE A 97 -13.36 -8.90 -3.73
CA PHE A 97 -12.38 -9.40 -2.76
C PHE A 97 -12.96 -9.54 -1.35
N ASP A 98 -12.65 -10.66 -0.69
CA ASP A 98 -13.03 -10.93 0.70
C ASP A 98 -12.35 -9.96 1.68
N TYR A 99 -11.09 -9.63 1.41
CA TYR A 99 -10.26 -8.81 2.29
C TYR A 99 -9.47 -7.74 1.54
N PHE A 100 -9.21 -6.62 2.22
CA PHE A 100 -8.22 -5.62 1.84
C PHE A 100 -7.22 -5.37 2.98
N ALA A 101 -6.00 -4.99 2.63
CA ALA A 101 -4.91 -4.75 3.57
C ALA A 101 -3.99 -3.63 3.08
N SER A 102 -2.99 -3.26 3.90
CA SER A 102 -2.02 -2.24 3.51
C SER A 102 -0.58 -2.69 3.70
N ALA A 103 0.20 -2.59 2.62
CA ALA A 103 1.65 -2.76 2.64
C ALA A 103 2.35 -1.70 3.51
N LEU A 104 1.70 -0.59 3.86
CA LEU A 104 2.30 0.47 4.69
C LEU A 104 2.80 -0.04 6.05
N THR A 105 2.21 -1.12 6.56
CA THR A 105 2.55 -1.73 7.86
C THR A 105 3.92 -2.43 7.86
N ILE A 106 4.59 -2.54 6.70
CA ILE A 106 5.97 -3.01 6.59
C ILE A 106 7.00 -1.97 7.04
N SER A 107 6.67 -0.68 6.94
CA SER A 107 7.63 0.39 7.17
C SER A 107 7.89 0.57 8.68
N PRO A 108 9.15 0.68 9.12
CA PRO A 108 9.47 0.95 10.52
C PRO A 108 9.10 2.38 10.92
N HIS A 109 8.94 3.29 9.95
CA HIS A 109 8.60 4.69 10.16
C HIS A 109 7.09 4.94 10.27
N LYS A 110 6.25 3.93 9.97
CA LYS A 110 4.79 4.07 10.02
C LYS A 110 4.21 3.35 11.23
N ASN A 111 3.29 4.03 11.91
CA ASN A 111 2.56 3.44 13.02
C ASN A 111 1.50 2.45 12.50
N SER A 112 1.75 1.15 12.66
CA SER A 112 0.84 0.10 12.22
C SER A 112 -0.49 0.12 12.97
N GLN A 113 -0.51 0.54 14.24
CA GLN A 113 -1.74 0.65 15.01
C GLN A 113 -2.65 1.71 14.39
N THR A 114 -2.12 2.89 14.10
CA THR A 114 -2.89 3.96 13.42
C THR A 114 -3.42 3.51 12.06
N ILE A 115 -2.61 2.81 11.26
CA ILE A 115 -3.04 2.28 9.95
C ILE A 115 -4.17 1.26 10.14
N ASN A 116 -4.04 0.36 11.12
CA ASN A 116 -5.05 -0.66 11.37
C ASN A 116 -6.35 -0.06 11.90
N ASP A 117 -6.28 0.93 12.79
CA ASP A 117 -7.46 1.64 13.31
C ASP A 117 -8.22 2.33 12.17
N VAL A 118 -7.51 3.01 11.26
CA VAL A 118 -8.11 3.60 10.05
C VAL A 118 -8.72 2.53 9.14
N GLY A 119 -8.05 1.38 8.94
CA GLY A 119 -8.59 0.30 8.13
C GLY A 119 -9.88 -0.29 8.68
N ILE A 120 -9.97 -0.43 10.01
CA ILE A 120 -11.20 -0.85 10.69
C ILE A 120 -12.31 0.20 10.59
N ASP A 121 -11.96 1.50 10.64
CA ASP A 121 -12.93 2.57 10.42
C ASP A 121 -13.47 2.55 8.99
N VAL A 122 -12.60 2.44 7.98
CA VAL A 122 -12.97 2.32 6.56
C VAL A 122 -13.86 1.10 6.33
N GLN A 123 -13.53 -0.06 6.89
CA GLN A 123 -14.34 -1.28 6.76
C GLN A 123 -15.81 -1.05 7.10
N LYS A 124 -16.15 -0.17 8.06
CA LYS A 124 -17.54 0.01 8.54
C LYS A 124 -18.51 0.44 7.44
N VAL A 125 -18.03 1.02 6.35
CA VAL A 125 -18.86 1.50 5.24
C VAL A 125 -18.79 0.62 4.00
N TYR A 126 -18.03 -0.49 4.03
CA TYR A 126 -17.88 -1.43 2.93
C TYR A 126 -18.24 -2.87 3.34
N THR A 127 -18.57 -3.72 2.37
CA THR A 127 -18.86 -5.14 2.61
C THR A 127 -17.61 -6.02 2.70
N THR A 128 -16.49 -5.54 2.15
CA THR A 128 -15.19 -6.22 2.24
C THR A 128 -14.58 -6.05 3.63
N LYS A 129 -13.76 -7.00 4.07
CA LYS A 129 -13.16 -6.99 5.41
C LYS A 129 -11.75 -6.41 5.38
N TYR A 130 -11.42 -5.61 6.38
CA TYR A 130 -10.03 -5.22 6.59
C TYR A 130 -9.26 -6.39 7.21
N LEU A 131 -8.04 -6.64 6.74
CA LEU A 131 -7.10 -7.58 7.33
C LEU A 131 -6.06 -6.79 8.13
N PRO A 132 -6.19 -6.70 9.47
CA PRO A 132 -5.20 -6.04 10.30
C PRO A 132 -3.86 -6.75 10.18
N SER A 133 -2.80 -5.98 9.94
CA SER A 133 -1.48 -6.53 9.73
C SER A 133 -0.39 -5.69 10.40
N ASP A 134 0.69 -6.35 10.78
CA ASP A 134 1.91 -5.69 11.21
C ASP A 134 3.11 -6.34 10.52
N PHE A 135 3.24 -6.08 9.21
CA PHE A 135 4.19 -6.81 8.38
C PHE A 135 5.67 -6.58 8.74
N LYS A 136 6.00 -5.58 9.58
CA LYS A 136 7.37 -5.41 10.09
C LYS A 136 7.78 -6.48 11.12
N LYS A 137 6.83 -7.11 11.82
CA LYS A 137 7.11 -8.16 12.83
C LYS A 137 7.65 -9.44 12.18
N ASN A 138 8.18 -10.35 13.00
CA ASN A 138 8.72 -11.64 12.56
C ASN A 138 9.76 -11.52 11.43
N ASN A 139 10.69 -10.56 11.56
CA ASN A 139 11.70 -10.22 10.55
C ASN A 139 11.14 -9.75 9.19
N GLY A 140 9.86 -9.41 9.09
CA GLY A 140 9.26 -9.03 7.81
C GLY A 140 9.89 -7.77 7.21
N TYR A 141 10.23 -6.77 8.03
CA TYR A 141 10.97 -5.59 7.53
C TYR A 141 12.34 -5.99 6.96
N ARG A 142 13.10 -6.85 7.67
CA ARG A 142 14.39 -7.33 7.18
C ARG A 142 14.23 -8.09 5.85
N ARG A 143 13.25 -8.98 5.77
CA ARG A 143 12.94 -9.71 4.53
C ARG A 143 12.57 -8.76 3.39
N SER A 144 11.85 -7.66 3.67
CA SER A 144 11.55 -6.65 2.64
C SER A 144 12.81 -5.95 2.11
N VAL A 145 13.84 -5.77 2.94
CA VAL A 145 15.14 -5.22 2.49
C VAL A 145 15.85 -6.23 1.60
N GLU A 146 15.94 -7.48 2.04
CA GLU A 146 16.54 -8.60 1.27
C GLU A 146 15.86 -8.75 -0.10
N MET A 147 14.52 -8.71 -0.15
CA MET A 147 13.77 -8.75 -1.40
C MET A 147 14.04 -7.55 -2.31
N CYS A 148 14.30 -6.37 -1.75
CA CYS A 148 14.66 -5.22 -2.60
C CYS A 148 16.03 -5.44 -3.28
N GLU A 149 16.97 -6.10 -2.61
CA GLU A 149 18.27 -6.46 -3.20
C GLU A 149 18.13 -7.59 -4.22
N GLU A 150 17.34 -8.62 -3.92
CA GLU A 150 17.12 -9.79 -4.79
C GLU A 150 16.41 -9.48 -6.12
N TYR A 151 15.61 -8.42 -6.14
CA TYR A 151 14.78 -8.00 -7.28
C TYR A 151 15.12 -6.60 -7.79
N ASP A 152 16.25 -6.02 -7.35
CA ASP A 152 16.72 -4.67 -7.73
C ASP A 152 15.62 -3.60 -7.63
N ILE A 153 14.85 -3.64 -6.54
CA ILE A 153 13.70 -2.77 -6.33
C ILE A 153 14.20 -1.41 -5.87
N TYR A 154 13.79 -0.36 -6.58
CA TYR A 154 13.98 1.02 -6.15
C TYR A 154 13.38 1.25 -4.75
N ARG A 155 14.24 1.52 -3.76
CA ARG A 155 13.85 1.96 -2.41
C ARG A 155 14.00 3.46 -2.26
N GLN A 156 12.88 4.12 -2.01
CA GLN A 156 12.85 5.49 -1.55
C GLN A 156 13.28 5.62 -0.09
N CYS A 157 13.92 6.73 0.25
CA CYS A 157 14.31 7.09 1.62
C CYS A 157 13.40 8.17 2.25
N TYR A 158 12.26 8.49 1.62
CA TYR A 158 11.34 9.56 2.03
C TYR A 158 9.88 9.16 1.81
N CYS A 159 8.96 9.81 2.53
CA CYS A 159 7.53 9.67 2.27
C CYS A 159 7.15 10.49 1.03
N GLY A 160 6.40 9.92 0.09
CA GLY A 160 6.09 10.60 -1.18
C GLY A 160 4.92 11.59 -1.11
N CYS A 161 4.27 11.75 0.05
CA CYS A 161 3.02 12.49 0.23
C CYS A 161 3.19 13.95 0.67
#